data_AF-A0A5B7AGE6-F1
#
_entry.id   AF-A0A5B7AGE6-F1
#
_cell.length_a   1.000
_cell.length_b   1.000
_cell.length_c   1.000
_cell.angle_alpha   90.00
_cell.angle_beta   90.00
_cell.angle_gamma   90.00
#
_symmetry.space_group_name_H-M   'P 1'
#
loop_
_entity.id
_entity.type
_entity.pdbx_description
1 polymer ?
#
loop_
_entity_poly.entity_id
_entity_poly.type
_entity_poly.pdbx_seq_one_letter_code
_entity_poly.pdbx_strand_id
1 'polypeptide(L)'
;FQVPVFLYAAAHPTGKALETIRRELGYYRPNFMGNQWAGWAQPEILPEKPDEGPTLVSRARGIVMIGARPWIATYNVPIMSTDVSAARRIAQMVSARGGGLP
;
A
#
# COMPACT_ATOMS: atom_id res chain seq x y z
N PHE A 1 18.39 -13.58 -5.66
CA PHE A 1 17.84 -12.25 -6.03
C PHE A 1 18.04 -11.30 -4.85
N GLN A 2 18.55 -10.08 -5.08
CA GLN A 2 18.83 -9.08 -4.04
C GLN A 2 17.78 -7.96 -4.15
N VAL A 3 16.58 -8.20 -3.61
CA VAL A 3 15.45 -7.27 -3.62
C VAL A 3 14.89 -7.20 -2.20
N PRO A 4 14.56 -6.00 -1.66
CA PRO A 4 13.92 -5.88 -0.37
C PRO A 4 12.53 -6.55 -0.38
N VAL A 5 12.26 -7.40 0.60
CA VAL A 5 11.01 -8.14 0.74
C VAL A 5 10.32 -7.76 2.05
N PHE A 6 9.06 -7.37 1.96
CA PHE A 6 8.19 -7.18 3.12
C PHE A 6 7.15 -8.29 3.20
N LEU A 7 7.10 -8.99 4.33
CA LEU A 7 6.11 -10.02 4.62
C LEU A 7 4.84 -9.37 5.18
N TYR A 8 3.68 -9.94 4.89
CA TYR A 8 2.42 -9.46 5.46
C TYR A 8 1.42 -10.59 5.74
N ALA A 9 0.38 -10.27 6.51
CA ALA A 9 -0.63 -11.20 6.98
C ALA A 9 0.02 -12.43 7.64
N ALA A 10 -0.46 -13.65 7.38
CA ALA A 10 0.04 -14.86 8.04
C ALA A 10 1.51 -15.19 7.70
N ALA A 11 2.13 -14.53 6.72
CA ALA A 11 3.56 -14.68 6.44
C ALA A 11 4.44 -13.79 7.33
N HIS A 12 3.88 -12.73 7.93
CA HIS A 12 4.63 -11.83 8.82
C HIS A 12 4.52 -12.32 10.27
N PRO A 13 5.61 -12.31 11.07
CA PRO A 13 5.62 -12.85 12.44
C PRO A 13 4.53 -12.27 13.36
N THR A 14 4.16 -11.01 13.15
CA THR A 14 3.12 -10.30 13.93
C THR A 14 1.78 -10.16 13.20
N GLY A 15 1.60 -10.77 12.02
CA GLY A 15 0.36 -10.63 11.27
C GLY A 15 0.14 -9.25 10.63
N LYS A 16 1.22 -8.49 10.37
CA LYS A 16 1.15 -7.09 9.91
C LYS A 16 0.30 -6.96 8.64
N ALA A 17 -0.63 -6.00 8.63
CA ALA A 17 -1.48 -5.73 7.47
C ALA A 17 -0.69 -5.11 6.30
N LEU A 18 -1.04 -5.47 5.06
CA LEU A 18 -0.42 -4.95 3.84
C LEU A 18 -0.52 -3.42 3.75
N GLU A 19 -1.67 -2.88 4.13
CA GLU A 19 -1.98 -1.46 4.10
C GLU A 19 -1.08 -0.67 5.05
N THR A 20 -0.69 -1.26 6.19
CA THR A 20 0.23 -0.64 7.15
C THR A 20 1.61 -0.46 6.52
N ILE A 21 2.16 -1.52 5.93
CA ILE A 21 3.47 -1.49 5.24
C ILE A 21 3.44 -0.46 4.10
N ARG A 22 2.38 -0.48 3.28
CA ARG A 22 2.19 0.50 2.20
C ARG A 22 2.14 1.95 2.73
N ARG A 23 1.53 2.20 3.89
CA ARG A 23 1.49 3.55 4.49
C ARG A 23 2.86 4.00 5.00
N GLU A 24 3.58 3.13 5.69
CA GLU A 24 4.93 3.40 6.18
C GLU A 24 5.88 3.74 5.02
N LEU A 25 5.73 3.05 3.89
CA LEU A 25 6.50 3.31 2.67
C LEU A 25 5.96 4.48 1.83
N GLY A 26 4.93 5.19 2.31
CA GLY A 26 4.39 6.39 1.68
C GLY A 26 3.53 6.13 0.42
N TYR A 27 3.12 4.89 0.14
CA TYR A 27 2.37 4.52 -1.06
C TYR A 27 1.06 5.31 -1.25
N TYR A 28 0.36 5.61 -0.16
CA TYR A 28 -0.94 6.32 -0.22
C TYR A 28 -0.83 7.86 -0.13
N ARG A 29 0.39 8.42 -0.18
CA ARG A 29 0.59 9.87 -0.21
C ARG A 29 0.61 10.33 -1.66
N PRO A 30 -0.28 11.26 -2.07
CA PRO A 30 -0.17 11.91 -3.37
C PRO A 30 1.22 12.54 -3.50
N ASN A 31 1.84 12.35 -4.65
CA ASN A 31 3.17 12.90 -4.96
C ASN A 31 3.18 13.65 -6.29
N PHE A 32 2.02 13.86 -6.89
CA PHE A 32 1.87 14.60 -8.12
C PHE A 32 0.60 15.45 -8.09
N MET A 33 0.69 16.71 -8.52
CA MET A 33 -0.45 17.63 -8.70
C MET A 33 -1.50 17.59 -7.58
N GLY A 34 -1.06 17.55 -6.32
CA GLY A 34 -1.90 17.61 -5.11
C GLY A 34 -2.67 16.33 -4.77
N ASN A 35 -3.48 15.80 -5.68
CA ASN A 35 -4.34 14.62 -5.45
C ASN A 35 -3.98 13.41 -6.33
N GLN A 36 -2.94 13.51 -7.15
CA GLN A 36 -2.52 12.45 -8.06
C GLN A 36 -1.34 11.67 -7.47
N TRP A 37 -1.22 10.43 -7.93
CA TRP A 37 -0.13 9.53 -7.58
C TRP A 37 0.59 9.14 -8.86
N ALA A 38 1.87 9.51 -8.98
CA ALA A 38 2.69 9.27 -10.16
C ALA A 38 3.70 8.12 -9.95
N GLY A 39 3.34 7.13 -9.14
CA GLY A 39 4.23 6.04 -8.76
C GLY A 39 4.81 6.21 -7.37
N TRP A 40 5.56 5.21 -6.91
CA TRP A 40 6.27 5.31 -5.63
C TRP A 40 7.57 6.10 -5.81
N ALA A 41 7.92 6.95 -4.85
CA ALA A 41 9.11 7.80 -4.91
C ALA A 41 10.45 7.03 -4.91
N GLN A 42 10.43 5.71 -4.64
CA GLN A 42 11.58 4.80 -4.68
C GLN A 42 12.85 5.40 -4.05
N PRO A 43 12.86 5.66 -2.73
CA PRO A 43 14.08 6.08 -2.06
C PRO A 43 15.16 5.02 -2.24
N GLU A 44 16.42 5.45 -2.38
CA GLU A 44 17.55 4.51 -2.55
C GLU A 44 17.73 3.61 -1.32
N ILE A 45 17.44 4.15 -0.13
CA ILE A 45 17.48 3.44 1.15
C ILE A 45 16.08 3.46 1.75
N LEU A 46 15.58 2.29 2.12
CA LEU A 46 14.26 2.18 2.75
C LEU A 46 14.26 2.80 4.15
N PRO A 47 13.17 3.50 4.53
CA PRO A 47 13.00 4.03 5.87
C PRO A 47 12.78 2.91 6.90
N GLU A 48 12.22 1.78 6.45
CA GLU A 48 11.94 0.60 7.28
C GLU A 48 12.79 -0.58 6.80
N LYS A 49 13.28 -1.38 7.75
CA LYS A 49 14.04 -2.59 7.43
C LYS A 49 13.11 -3.63 6.78
N PRO A 50 13.46 -4.21 5.62
CA PRO A 50 12.72 -5.32 5.05
C PRO A 50 12.88 -6.59 5.91
N ASP A 51 11.90 -7.48 5.81
CA ASP A 51 11.95 -8.79 6.50
C ASP A 51 13.03 -9.68 5.90
N GLU A 52 13.18 -9.65 4.57
CA GLU A 52 14.21 -10.39 3.86
C GLU A 52 14.90 -9.51 2.80
N GLY A 53 16.17 -9.80 2.53
CA GLY A 53 16.97 -9.08 1.53
C GLY A 53 17.57 -7.75 2.01
N PRO A 54 18.15 -6.96 1.09
CA PRO A 54 18.88 -5.73 1.44
C PRO A 54 17.93 -4.55 1.68
N THR A 55 18.38 -3.55 2.44
CA THR A 55 17.65 -2.26 2.60
C THR A 55 17.80 -1.33 1.37
N LEU A 56 18.78 -1.61 0.51
CA LEU A 56 19.04 -0.85 -0.72
C LEU A 56 18.02 -1.21 -1.80
N VAL A 57 17.39 -0.20 -2.38
CA VAL A 57 16.41 -0.35 -3.45
C VAL A 57 17.07 -0.09 -4.80
N SER A 58 16.97 -1.06 -5.71
CA SER A 58 17.29 -0.82 -7.11
C SER A 58 16.07 -0.20 -7.79
N ARG A 59 16.21 0.97 -8.43
CA ARG A 59 15.11 1.62 -9.18
C ARG A 59 14.47 0.69 -10.22
N ALA A 60 15.27 -0.16 -10.85
CA ALA A 60 14.78 -1.10 -11.86
C ALA A 60 13.94 -2.26 -11.29
N ARG A 61 14.07 -2.57 -9.99
CA ARG A 61 13.41 -3.73 -9.35
C ARG A 61 12.40 -3.34 -8.28
N GLY A 62 12.59 -2.20 -7.63
CA GLY A 62 11.79 -1.75 -6.50
C GLY A 62 11.89 -2.69 -5.30
N ILE A 63 10.74 -2.97 -4.70
CA ILE A 63 10.55 -3.84 -3.55
C ILE A 63 9.44 -4.84 -3.86
N VAL A 64 9.37 -5.92 -3.10
CA VAL A 64 8.27 -6.90 -3.19
C VAL A 64 7.58 -7.06 -1.85
N MET A 65 6.27 -7.33 -1.90
CA MET A 65 5.46 -7.67 -0.73
C MET A 65 4.94 -9.09 -0.91
N ILE A 66 5.20 -9.98 0.05
CA ILE A 66 4.80 -11.39 0.01
C ILE A 66 3.93 -11.68 1.23
N GLY A 67 2.81 -12.37 1.06
CA GLY A 67 1.92 -12.65 2.17
C GLY A 67 1.07 -13.88 1.97
N ALA A 68 0.52 -14.38 3.07
CA ALA A 68 -0.41 -15.48 3.11
C ALA A 68 -1.70 -15.03 3.79
N ARG A 69 -2.85 -15.16 3.10
CA ARG A 69 -4.18 -14.78 3.61
C ARG A 69 -5.29 -15.52 2.88
N PRO A 70 -6.53 -15.54 3.43
CA PRO A 70 -7.70 -16.03 2.69
C PRO A 70 -7.89 -15.29 1.38
N TRP A 71 -8.68 -15.88 0.49
CA TRP A 71 -9.02 -15.31 -0.81
C TRP A 71 -9.51 -13.85 -0.70
N ILE A 72 -9.00 -12.99 -1.57
CA ILE A 72 -9.37 -11.57 -1.62
C ILE A 72 -10.11 -11.32 -2.92
N ALA A 73 -11.25 -10.61 -2.83
CA ALA A 73 -11.86 -9.99 -3.99
C ALA A 73 -11.42 -8.53 -4.08
N THR A 74 -10.92 -8.11 -5.24
CA THR A 74 -10.78 -6.69 -5.57
C THR A 74 -12.06 -6.24 -6.26
N TYR A 75 -12.70 -5.20 -5.73
CA TYR A 75 -13.96 -4.71 -6.25
C TYR A 75 -13.94 -3.19 -6.34
N ASN A 76 -14.19 -2.68 -7.55
CA ASN A 76 -14.29 -1.24 -7.81
C ASN A 76 -15.76 -0.89 -8.00
N VAL A 77 -16.24 0.13 -7.27
CA VAL A 77 -17.59 0.68 -7.45
C VAL A 77 -17.50 1.91 -8.35
N PRO A 78 -18.08 1.90 -9.56
CA PRO A 78 -18.13 3.09 -10.39
C PRO A 78 -19.05 4.14 -9.76
N ILE A 79 -18.59 5.39 -9.68
CA ILE A 79 -19.36 6.53 -9.19
C ILE A 79 -19.49 7.52 -10.36
N MET A 80 -20.71 7.82 -10.78
CA MET A 80 -20.97 8.81 -11.83
C MET A 80 -20.90 10.22 -11.24
N SER A 81 -19.68 10.73 -11.04
CA SER A 81 -19.44 12.07 -10.49
C SER A 81 -18.03 12.56 -10.86
N THR A 82 -17.87 13.87 -10.98
CA THR A 82 -16.57 14.53 -11.11
C THR A 82 -16.02 15.01 -9.76
N ASP A 83 -16.82 14.94 -8.67
CA ASP A 83 -16.38 15.33 -7.32
C ASP A 83 -15.57 14.20 -6.66
N VAL A 84 -14.25 14.26 -6.87
CA VAL A 84 -13.26 13.34 -6.27
C VAL A 84 -13.28 13.42 -4.73
N SER A 85 -13.57 14.59 -4.15
CA SER A 85 -13.61 14.78 -2.70
C SER A 85 -14.82 14.09 -2.08
N ALA A 86 -15.98 14.13 -2.74
CA ALA A 86 -17.14 13.31 -2.36
C ALA A 86 -16.84 11.81 -2.48
N ALA A 87 -16.28 11.36 -3.61
CA ALA A 87 -15.92 9.96 -3.81
C ALA A 87 -14.95 9.45 -2.72
N ARG A 88 -13.96 10.27 -2.32
CA ARG A 88 -13.02 9.95 -1.24
C ARG A 88 -13.71 9.82 0.12
N ARG A 89 -14.66 10.70 0.43
CA ARG A 89 -15.46 10.62 1.68
C ARG A 89 -16.29 9.34 1.71
N ILE A 90 -16.93 8.96 0.60
CA ILE A 90 -17.66 7.70 0.48
C ILE A 90 -16.72 6.51 0.71
N ALA A 91 -15.57 6.47 0.03
CA ALA A 91 -14.58 5.40 0.19
C ALA A 91 -14.09 5.28 1.63
N GLN A 92 -13.90 6.40 2.35
CA GLN A 92 -13.56 6.41 3.76
C GLN A 92 -14.68 5.80 4.61
N MET A 93 -15.93 6.25 4.44
CA MET A 93 -17.09 5.79 5.23
C MET A 93 -17.36 4.29 5.07
N VAL A 94 -17.13 3.71 3.89
CA VAL A 94 -17.35 2.26 3.67
C VAL A 94 -16.16 1.40 4.09
N SER A 95 -14.96 1.97 4.21
CA SER A 95 -13.77 1.20 4.57
C SER A 95 -13.78 0.79 6.05
N ALA A 96 -13.25 -0.39 6.38
CA ALA A 96 -13.05 -0.82 7.77
C ALA A 96 -12.30 0.22 8.61
N ARG A 97 -11.28 0.87 8.03
CA ARG A 97 -10.52 1.93 8.70
C ARG A 97 -11.37 3.16 9.06
N GLY A 98 -12.38 3.48 8.24
CA GLY A 98 -13.31 4.58 8.51
C GLY A 98 -14.52 4.18 9.36
N GLY A 99 -14.55 2.95 9.89
CA GLY A 99 -15.66 2.43 10.70
C GLY A 99 -16.82 1.86 9.89
N GLY A 100 -16.61 1.61 8.60
CA GLY A 100 -17.61 1.05 7.69
C GLY A 100 -17.68 -0.47 7.73
N LEU A 101 -17.61 -1.08 6.55
CA LEU A 101 -17.70 -2.53 6.38
C LEU A 101 -16.50 -3.24 7.01
N PRO A 102 -16.72 -4.40 7.67
CA PRO A 102 -15.66 -5.18 8.33
C PRO A 102 -14.73 -5.89 7.33
#